data_AF-A0A6B2R0Y5-F1
#
_entry.id   AF-A0A6B2R0Y5-F1
#
_cell.length_a   1.000
_cell.length_b   1.000
_cell.length_c   1.000
_cell.angle_alpha   90.00
_cell.angle_beta   90.00
_cell.angle_gamma   90.00
#
_symmetry.space_group_name_H-M   'P 1'
#
loop_
_entity.id
_entity.type
_entity.pdbx_description
1 polymer ?
#
loop_
_entity_poly.entity_id
_entity_poly.type
_entity_poly.pdbx_seq_one_letter_code
_entity_poly.pdbx_strand_id
1 'polypeptide(L)'
;MQTITTKYLGPTNYRGSRIKASTTTGIHITRPFNHVHSGVMVHAVVAMELAKSLGWQGQMIAGDTRTGYVFVFSSGERFDI
;
A
#
# COMPACT_ATOMS: atom_id res chain seq x y z
N MET A 1 3.04 15.82 -0.82
CA MET A 1 2.22 14.62 -0.53
C MET A 1 3.08 13.40 -0.79
N GLN A 2 3.15 12.43 0.14
CA GLN A 2 3.85 11.17 -0.10
C GLN A 2 2.84 10.09 -0.48
N THR A 3 3.29 9.08 -1.23
CA THR A 3 2.45 7.97 -1.67
C THR A 3 2.96 6.65 -1.12
N ILE A 4 2.07 5.68 -0.97
CA ILE A 4 2.43 4.28 -0.69
C ILE A 4 2.12 3.48 -1.94
N THR A 5 3.13 2.83 -2.50
CA THR A 5 2.97 1.85 -3.57
C THR A 5 2.98 0.45 -2.99
N THR A 6 2.13 -0.42 -3.50
CA THR A 6 2.04 -1.81 -3.07
C THR A 6 2.24 -2.74 -4.24
N LYS A 7 2.89 -3.88 -3.98
CA LYS A 7 3.13 -4.91 -4.98
C LYS A 7 2.90 -6.28 -4.38
N TYR A 8 2.22 -7.15 -5.13
CA TYR A 8 2.16 -8.56 -4.83
C TYR A 8 3.48 -9.22 -5.22
N LEU A 9 4.08 -9.91 -4.25
CA LEU A 9 5.25 -10.74 -4.46
C LEU A 9 4.79 -12.19 -4.37
N GLY A 10 4.88 -12.89 -5.50
CA GLY A 10 4.57 -14.32 -5.56
C GLY A 10 5.43 -15.16 -4.61
N PRO A 11 4.98 -16.37 -4.31
CA PRO A 11 5.76 -17.30 -3.50
C PRO A 11 7.07 -17.65 -4.22
N THR A 12 8.10 -17.94 -3.42
CA THR A 12 9.39 -18.47 -3.88
C THR A 12 9.69 -19.77 -3.14
N ASN A 13 10.78 -20.46 -3.49
CA ASN A 13 11.17 -21.75 -2.89
C ASN A 13 11.33 -21.73 -1.35
N TYR A 14 11.45 -20.54 -0.74
CA TYR A 14 11.71 -20.38 0.71
C TYR A 14 10.78 -19.36 1.38
N ARG A 15 9.85 -18.73 0.65
CA ARG A 15 8.92 -17.71 1.20
C ARG A 15 7.56 -17.82 0.54
N GLY A 16 6.50 -17.73 1.34
CA GLY A 16 5.14 -17.59 0.86
C GLY A 16 4.91 -16.29 0.08
N SER A 17 3.73 -16.21 -0.53
CA SER A 17 3.23 -14.99 -1.16
C SER A 17 3.09 -13.88 -0.12
N ARG A 18 3.33 -12.63 -0.54
CA ARG A 18 3.36 -11.48 0.36
C ARG A 18 3.06 -10.19 -0.37
N ILE A 19 2.56 -9.21 0.36
CA ILE A 19 2.41 -7.84 -0.11
C ILE A 19 3.54 -7.02 0.46
N LYS A 20 4.22 -6.27 -0.42
CA LYS A 20 5.18 -5.23 -0.02
C LYS A 20 4.51 -3.87 -0.23
N ALA A 21 4.51 -3.03 0.81
CA ALA A 21 4.13 -1.63 0.73
C ALA A 21 5.37 -0.77 0.92
N SER A 22 5.58 0.22 0.06
CA SER A 22 6.74 1.12 0.07
C SER A 22 6.29 2.57 -0.08
N THR A 23 6.80 3.47 0.75
CA THR A 23 6.67 4.91 0.55
C THR A 23 7.58 5.40 -0.57
N THR A 24 7.29 6.60 -1.10
CA THR A 24 8.18 7.31 -2.02
C THR A 24 9.58 7.56 -1.44
N THR A 25 9.69 7.64 -0.10
CA THR A 25 10.95 7.85 0.64
C THR A 25 11.75 6.57 0.91
N GLY A 26 11.23 5.39 0.54
CA GLY A 26 11.92 4.10 0.66
C GLY A 26 11.63 3.30 1.94
N ILE A 27 10.85 3.86 2.87
CA ILE A 27 10.35 3.12 4.03
C ILE A 27 9.35 2.08 3.55
N HIS A 28 9.47 0.84 4.01
CA HIS A 28 8.62 -0.24 3.54
C HIS A 28 8.33 -1.25 4.62
N ILE A 29 7.18 -1.91 4.47
CA ILE A 29 6.85 -3.13 5.22
C ILE A 29 6.48 -4.23 4.24
N THR A 30 6.61 -5.48 4.70
CA THR A 30 6.17 -6.65 3.95
C THR A 30 5.37 -7.53 4.89
N ARG A 31 4.19 -7.96 4.42
CA ARG A 31 3.28 -8.83 5.18
C ARG A 31 2.94 -10.06 4.36
N PRO A 32 2.85 -11.24 4.98
CA PRO A 32 2.32 -12.43 4.33
C PRO A 32 0.97 -12.13 3.66
N PHE A 33 0.72 -12.73 2.50
CA PHE A 33 -0.54 -12.54 1.81
C PHE A 33 -1.67 -13.17 2.65
N ASN A 34 -2.63 -12.36 3.08
CA ASN A 34 -3.79 -12.85 3.78
C ASN A 34 -4.89 -13.22 2.77
N HIS A 35 -5.22 -14.51 2.71
CA HIS A 35 -6.24 -15.06 1.80
C HIS A 35 -7.69 -14.69 2.18
N VAL A 36 -7.90 -14.05 3.34
CA VAL A 36 -9.22 -13.57 3.77
C VAL A 36 -9.71 -12.38 2.92
N HIS A 37 -8.78 -11.60 2.35
CA HIS A 37 -9.09 -10.48 1.47
C HIS A 37 -8.60 -10.78 0.04
N SER A 38 -9.22 -10.15 -0.96
CA SER A 38 -8.82 -10.27 -2.37
C SER A 38 -8.71 -8.90 -3.04
N GLY A 39 -7.89 -8.81 -4.09
CA GLY A 39 -7.73 -7.59 -4.90
C GLY A 39 -7.17 -6.41 -4.09
N VAL A 40 -7.72 -5.22 -4.32
CA VAL A 40 -7.28 -3.95 -3.69
C VAL A 40 -7.28 -4.00 -2.16
N MET A 41 -8.18 -4.76 -1.54
CA MET A 41 -8.33 -4.78 -0.08
C MET A 41 -7.09 -5.33 0.64
N VAL A 42 -6.45 -6.38 0.10
CA VAL A 42 -5.22 -6.93 0.70
C VAL A 42 -4.11 -5.88 0.68
N HIS A 43 -4.03 -5.12 -0.42
CA HIS A 43 -3.05 -4.07 -0.61
C HIS A 43 -3.34 -2.88 0.32
N ALA A 44 -4.60 -2.49 0.45
CA ALA A 44 -5.04 -1.38 1.29
C ALA A 44 -4.73 -1.61 2.77
N VAL A 45 -4.92 -2.83 3.28
CA VAL A 45 -4.60 -3.18 4.68
C VAL A 45 -3.11 -2.95 4.97
N VAL A 46 -2.22 -3.44 4.12
CA VAL A 46 -0.77 -3.27 4.31
C VAL A 46 -0.35 -1.81 4.10
N ALA A 47 -0.96 -1.10 3.16
CA ALA A 47 -0.72 0.33 3.01
C ALA A 47 -1.18 1.13 4.25
N MET A 48 -2.32 0.76 4.85
CA MET A 48 -2.86 1.39 6.06
C MET A 48 -1.95 1.13 7.27
N GLU A 49 -1.43 -0.09 7.42
CA GLU A 49 -0.45 -0.41 8.47
C GLU A 49 0.79 0.47 8.37
N LEU A 50 1.36 0.61 7.16
CA LEU A 50 2.52 1.45 6.92
C LEU A 50 2.20 2.92 7.22
N ALA A 51 1.09 3.44 6.71
CA ALA A 51 0.65 4.81 6.95
C ALA A 51 0.45 5.10 8.44
N LYS A 52 -0.20 4.20 9.18
CA LYS A 52 -0.38 4.33 10.64
C LYS A 52 0.96 4.36 11.37
N SER A 53 1.91 3.50 10.99
CA SER A 53 3.25 3.49 11.60
C SER A 53 4.03 4.79 11.37
N LEU A 54 3.70 5.52 10.30
CA LEU A 54 4.27 6.81 9.95
C LEU A 54 3.46 8.00 10.48
N GLY A 55 2.36 7.75 11.20
CA GLY A 55 1.48 8.79 11.73
C GLY A 55 0.67 9.53 10.66
N TRP A 56 0.50 8.96 9.47
CA TRP A 56 -0.31 9.57 8.41
C TRP A 56 -1.80 9.50 8.77
N GLN A 57 -2.53 10.56 8.43
CA GLN A 57 -3.96 10.72 8.75
C GLN A 57 -4.75 11.13 7.50
N GLY A 58 -6.08 11.07 7.58
CA GLY A 58 -7.00 11.46 6.51
C GLY A 58 -7.59 10.29 5.74
N GLN A 59 -8.36 10.61 4.69
CA GLN A 59 -9.00 9.60 3.86
C GLN A 59 -7.96 8.98 2.92
N MET A 60 -7.85 7.66 2.95
CA MET A 60 -7.04 6.92 1.99
C MET A 60 -7.79 6.81 0.66
N ILE A 61 -7.13 7.24 -0.41
CA ILE A 61 -7.62 7.12 -1.79
C ILE A 61 -6.68 6.15 -2.50
N ALA A 62 -7.27 5.19 -3.22
CA ALA A 62 -6.55 4.16 -3.95
C ALA A 62 -6.57 4.43 -5.46
N GLY A 63 -5.49 4.08 -6.13
CA GLY A 63 -5.40 4.01 -7.59
C GLY A 63 -4.69 2.74 -8.03
N ASP A 64 -5.11 2.21 -9.16
CA ASP A 64 -4.47 1.05 -9.78
C ASP A 64 -3.19 1.44 -10.53
N THR A 65 -2.28 0.49 -10.61
CA THR A 65 -1.07 0.57 -11.44
C THR A 65 -0.91 -0.73 -12.21
N ARG A 66 0.00 -0.77 -13.19
CA ARG A 66 0.30 -1.98 -13.96
C ARG A 66 0.67 -3.20 -13.09
N THR A 67 1.24 -3.00 -11.90
CA THR A 67 1.82 -4.08 -11.09
C THR A 67 1.32 -4.14 -9.64
N GLY A 68 0.26 -3.40 -9.31
CA GLY A 68 -0.26 -3.27 -7.95
C GLY A 68 -1.03 -1.97 -7.77
N TYR A 69 -0.97 -1.37 -6.58
CA TYR A 69 -1.78 -0.19 -6.25
C TYR A 69 -0.93 0.94 -5.67
N VAL A 70 -1.39 2.17 -5.86
CA VAL A 70 -0.88 3.36 -5.18
C VAL A 70 -1.95 3.89 -4.24
N PHE A 71 -1.55 4.32 -3.05
CA PHE A 71 -2.41 4.91 -2.04
C PHE A 71 -1.89 6.28 -1.64
N VAL A 72 -2.81 7.25 -1.57
CA VAL A 72 -2.56 8.62 -1.12
C VAL A 72 -3.54 9.00 -0.03
N PHE A 73 -3.13 9.92 0.84
CA PHE A 73 -3.95 10.38 1.96
C PHE A 73 -4.37 11.83 1.75
N SER A 74 -5.66 12.10 1.76
CA SER A 74 -6.28 13.36 1.33
C SER A 74 -6.02 14.57 2.22
N SER A 75 -5.10 14.51 3.18
CA SER A 75 -4.75 15.63 4.06
C SER A 75 -3.87 16.70 3.39
N GLY A 76 -3.66 16.60 2.07
CA GLY A 76 -2.83 17.51 1.29
C GLY A 76 -3.62 18.58 0.56
N GLU A 77 -2.92 19.35 -0.25
CA GLU A 77 -3.52 20.38 -1.11
C GLU A 77 -4.36 19.73 -2.22
N ARG A 78 -5.56 20.27 -2.43
CA ARG A 78 -6.47 19.90 -3.50
C ARG A 78 -6.61 21.12 -4.43
N PHE A 79 -6.45 20.88 -5.72
CA PHE A 79 -6.70 21.88 -6.76
C PHE A 79 -7.92 21.42 -7.56
N ASP A 80 -8.89 22.30 -7.72
CA ASP A 80 -10.01 22.10 -8.65
C ASP A 80 -9.69 22.95 -9.90
N ILE A 81 -9.25 22.29 -10.98
CA ILE A 81 -8.88 22.89 -12.27
C ILE A 81 -9.89 22.54 -13.36
#